data_AF-A0A251UYZ4-F1
#
_entry.id   AF-A0A251UYZ4-F1
#
_cell.length_a   1.000
_cell.length_b   1.000
_cell.length_c   1.000
_cell.angle_alpha   90.00
_cell.angle_beta   90.00
_cell.angle_gamma   90.00
#
_symmetry.space_group_name_H-M   'P 1'
#
loop_
_entity.id
_entity.type
_entity.pdbx_description
1 polymer ?
#
loop_
_entity_poly.entity_id
_entity_poly.type
_entity_poly.pdbx_seq_one_letter_code
_entity_poly.pdbx_strand_id
1 'polypeptide(L)'
;MSNSLRFFTICSLIVLAIGVSVNAVSSGEDIHELKSLVTNSTTANNRFAMERNDSVVVDDPEMVASMVHMSIRNSTERRKLGFFSCGTGNPIDDCWRCDKNWQRHRKRLAECAIGFGRSAVGGRDGQYYVVTNPNDDDAVNPKPGTLRHAVIQDKPLWIVFKRDMVITLKQELIMNSFKTIDARGVNVHIANGACITIQYVTNIIIHGLHIHDCKRTGNAMVRSSPSHFGWRTMADGDGISIFGGSHIWIDHNSLSNCADGLIDAIMGSTAITISNNLFTHHNEVMLLGHSDSYKRDKVMQVTVAYNHFGEGLVQRMPRCRHGYFHVVNNDYTHWEMYAIGGSANPTINSEGNRFLAPSNPNAKEVTKRVITTGKWKQWNWRSEGDLMLNGAYFIPTGAGAGASYAKASSLSAQPSSVVATLTSGAGALPCRRGRQC
;
A
#
# COMPACT_ATOMS: atom_id res chain seq x y z
N MET A 1 2.83 -6.34 87.02
CA MET A 1 1.88 -5.23 86.84
C MET A 1 1.01 -5.53 85.63
N SER A 2 -0.31 -5.63 85.82
CA SER A 2 -1.42 -5.79 84.84
C SER A 2 -1.42 -7.07 83.97
N ASN A 3 -2.17 -8.15 84.26
CA ASN A 3 -3.62 -8.44 84.02
C ASN A 3 -4.08 -8.06 82.59
N SER A 4 -4.86 -8.83 81.80
CA SER A 4 -5.83 -9.93 81.98
C SER A 4 -6.13 -10.51 80.57
N LEU A 5 -6.12 -11.83 80.33
CA LEU A 5 -7.23 -12.81 80.35
C LEU A 5 -8.32 -12.69 79.26
N ARG A 6 -8.61 -13.87 78.69
CA ARG A 6 -9.48 -14.31 77.58
C ARG A 6 -11.00 -14.10 77.81
N PHE A 7 -11.82 -14.08 76.74
CA PHE A 7 -12.86 -15.09 76.39
C PHE A 7 -13.87 -14.59 75.30
N PHE A 8 -14.18 -15.49 74.33
CA PHE A 8 -15.40 -15.78 73.52
C PHE A 8 -16.49 -14.67 73.28
N THR A 9 -17.16 -14.56 72.12
CA THR A 9 -18.24 -15.47 71.63
C THR A 9 -18.75 -15.08 70.20
N ILE A 10 -19.35 -16.07 69.54
CA ILE A 10 -20.10 -16.23 68.26
C ILE A 10 -21.02 -15.08 67.78
N CYS A 11 -21.11 -14.82 66.45
CA CYS A 11 -22.39 -14.75 65.68
C CYS A 11 -22.27 -14.40 64.17
N SER A 12 -23.03 -15.17 63.37
CA SER A 12 -23.84 -14.79 62.18
C SER A 12 -23.24 -14.56 60.78
N LEU A 13 -23.53 -15.57 59.93
CA LEU A 13 -23.94 -15.53 58.52
C LEU A 13 -24.29 -14.15 57.92
N ILE A 14 -23.53 -13.74 56.89
CA ILE A 14 -24.06 -13.08 55.67
C ILE A 14 -23.23 -13.59 54.48
N VAL A 15 -23.89 -14.34 53.59
CA VAL A 15 -23.39 -14.65 52.24
C VAL A 15 -23.68 -13.43 51.37
N LEU A 16 -22.63 -12.81 50.81
CA LEU A 16 -22.79 -11.83 49.73
C LEU A 16 -21.86 -12.22 48.59
N ALA A 17 -22.49 -12.69 47.52
CA ALA A 17 -21.84 -13.01 46.26
C ALA A 17 -21.20 -11.74 45.68
N ILE A 18 -19.87 -11.73 45.56
CA ILE A 18 -19.17 -10.73 44.76
C ILE A 18 -19.18 -11.24 43.32
N GLY A 19 -20.18 -10.80 42.56
CA GLY A 19 -20.10 -10.77 41.11
C GLY A 19 -19.14 -9.66 40.71
N VAL A 20 -18.01 -10.01 40.08
CA VAL A 20 -17.16 -9.02 39.40
C VAL A 20 -17.81 -8.73 38.06
N SER A 21 -18.54 -7.61 37.98
CA SER A 21 -19.00 -7.01 36.74
C SER A 21 -17.80 -6.44 36.00
N VAL A 22 -17.49 -6.98 34.82
CA VAL A 22 -16.57 -6.33 33.87
C VAL A 22 -17.33 -5.17 33.23
N ASN A 23 -17.08 -3.95 33.70
CA ASN A 23 -17.59 -2.76 33.02
C ASN A 23 -16.73 -2.46 31.79
N ALA A 24 -17.36 -2.58 30.62
CA ALA A 24 -16.86 -2.04 29.37
C ALA A 24 -16.69 -0.52 29.49
N VAL A 25 -15.48 -0.02 29.27
CA VAL A 25 -15.23 1.43 29.14
C VAL A 25 -15.71 1.86 27.76
N SER A 26 -16.69 2.76 27.78
CA SER A 26 -17.38 3.36 26.64
C SER A 26 -16.42 4.25 25.82
N SER A 27 -16.45 4.06 24.50
CA SER A 27 -15.75 4.84 23.47
C SER A 27 -16.35 6.25 23.26
N GLY A 28 -16.65 6.96 24.35
CA GLY A 28 -17.39 8.22 24.34
C GLY A 28 -16.52 9.49 24.33
N GLU A 29 -15.28 9.42 24.79
CA GLU A 29 -14.44 10.62 24.99
C GLU A 29 -13.68 11.05 23.71
N ASP A 30 -13.26 10.11 22.85
CA ASP A 30 -12.53 10.42 21.61
C ASP A 30 -13.39 11.17 20.56
N ILE A 31 -14.72 11.02 20.61
CA ILE A 31 -15.64 11.69 19.67
C ILE A 31 -15.79 13.18 20.02
N HIS A 32 -15.62 13.57 21.28
CA HIS A 32 -15.83 14.94 21.72
C HIS A 32 -14.63 15.84 21.38
N GLU A 33 -13.41 15.28 21.35
CA GLU A 33 -12.19 15.97 20.96
C GLU A 33 -12.08 16.15 19.43
N LEU A 34 -12.58 15.18 18.65
CA LEU A 34 -12.70 15.31 17.20
C LEU A 34 -13.72 16.38 16.76
N LYS A 35 -14.78 16.60 17.55
CA LYS A 35 -15.79 17.63 17.26
C LYS A 35 -15.29 19.04 17.58
N SER A 36 -14.49 19.22 18.64
CA SER A 36 -13.98 20.55 19.03
C SER A 36 -12.95 21.11 18.04
N LEU A 37 -12.20 20.23 17.35
CA LEU A 37 -11.26 20.60 16.29
C LEU A 37 -11.96 21.09 15.00
N VAL A 38 -13.21 20.67 14.77
CA VAL A 38 -13.99 21.07 13.58
C VAL A 38 -14.69 22.42 13.76
N THR A 39 -15.05 22.81 15.00
CA THR A 39 -15.85 24.02 15.26
C THR A 39 -15.06 25.33 15.38
N ASN A 40 -13.72 25.30 15.51
CA ASN A 40 -12.91 26.52 15.64
C ASN A 40 -12.29 27.03 14.33
N SER A 41 -12.62 26.43 13.19
CA SER A 41 -12.26 26.98 11.89
C SER A 41 -13.36 27.92 11.39
N THR A 42 -13.05 29.20 11.30
CA THR A 42 -13.92 30.26 10.77
C THR A 42 -14.58 29.83 9.46
N THR A 43 -15.88 29.60 9.57
CA THR A 43 -16.83 29.30 8.50
C THR A 43 -16.99 30.48 7.58
N ALA A 44 -16.44 30.40 6.36
CA ALA A 44 -16.99 31.11 5.20
C ALA A 44 -16.66 30.50 3.82
N ASN A 45 -15.56 29.74 3.64
CA ASN A 45 -15.17 29.30 2.28
C ASN A 45 -15.13 27.79 2.00
N ASN A 46 -15.47 26.91 2.96
CA ASN A 46 -15.36 25.46 2.77
C ASN A 46 -16.69 24.70 2.59
N ARG A 47 -17.81 25.39 2.40
CA ARG A 47 -19.10 24.72 2.11
C ARG A 47 -19.23 24.12 0.72
N PHE A 48 -18.26 24.32 -0.18
CA PHE A 48 -18.28 23.76 -1.54
C PHE A 48 -17.42 22.49 -1.74
N ALA A 49 -16.74 21.98 -0.71
CA ALA A 49 -15.81 20.85 -0.84
C ALA A 49 -16.30 19.52 -0.24
N MET A 50 -17.43 19.48 0.46
CA MET A 50 -17.88 18.29 1.20
C MET A 50 -18.99 17.48 0.51
N GLU A 51 -19.45 17.90 -0.68
CA GLU A 51 -20.55 17.25 -1.41
C GLU A 51 -20.15 16.70 -2.79
N ARG A 52 -18.86 16.54 -3.07
CA ARG A 52 -18.41 16.01 -4.36
C ARG A 52 -17.28 15.00 -4.19
N ASN A 53 -17.59 13.83 -3.65
CA ASN A 53 -16.71 12.67 -3.79
C ASN A 53 -17.42 11.32 -3.95
N ASP A 54 -18.73 11.33 -4.25
CA ASP A 54 -19.51 10.13 -4.56
C ASP A 54 -19.48 9.75 -6.05
N SER A 55 -18.77 10.49 -6.91
CA SER A 55 -18.78 10.27 -8.38
C SER A 55 -17.44 9.82 -8.97
N VAL A 56 -16.51 9.28 -8.18
CA VAL A 56 -15.19 8.79 -8.68
C VAL A 56 -14.96 7.31 -8.35
N VAL A 57 -16.04 6.56 -8.15
CA VAL A 57 -16.02 5.13 -8.48
C VAL A 57 -16.22 5.07 -9.99
N VAL A 58 -15.32 4.41 -10.73
CA VAL A 58 -15.67 4.03 -12.10
C VAL A 58 -16.74 2.96 -11.94
N ASP A 59 -18.00 3.39 -11.97
CA ASP A 59 -19.18 2.54 -11.75
C ASP A 59 -19.34 1.48 -12.83
N ASP A 60 -18.55 1.58 -13.91
CA ASP A 60 -18.58 0.64 -15.01
C ASP A 60 -17.28 -0.18 -15.15
N PRO A 61 -17.25 -1.39 -14.57
CA PRO A 61 -16.23 -2.39 -14.84
C PRO A 61 -16.01 -2.64 -16.34
N GLU A 62 -17.03 -2.48 -17.19
CA GLU A 62 -16.92 -2.66 -18.66
C GLU A 62 -15.99 -1.61 -19.30
N MET A 63 -16.04 -0.36 -18.82
CA MET A 63 -15.08 0.68 -19.19
C MET A 63 -13.66 0.34 -18.70
N VAL A 64 -13.52 -0.25 -17.51
CA VAL A 64 -12.20 -0.64 -16.98
C VAL A 64 -11.58 -1.75 -17.82
N ALA A 65 -12.30 -2.85 -18.04
CA ALA A 65 -11.84 -4.00 -18.81
C ALA A 65 -11.60 -3.65 -20.28
N SER A 66 -12.45 -2.84 -20.92
CA SER A 66 -12.25 -2.39 -22.30
C SER A 66 -11.01 -1.51 -22.46
N MET A 67 -10.78 -0.55 -21.55
CA MET A 67 -9.57 0.27 -21.55
C MET A 67 -8.29 -0.57 -21.35
N VAL A 68 -8.37 -1.60 -20.50
CA VAL A 68 -7.26 -2.54 -20.27
C VAL A 68 -6.99 -3.37 -21.52
N HIS A 69 -8.02 -3.97 -22.10
CA HIS A 69 -7.90 -4.76 -23.32
C HIS A 69 -7.38 -3.90 -24.48
N MET A 70 -7.81 -2.63 -24.58
CA MET A 70 -7.28 -1.68 -25.57
C MET A 70 -5.81 -1.33 -25.31
N SER A 71 -5.40 -1.17 -24.05
CA SER A 71 -4.00 -0.90 -23.69
C SER A 71 -3.10 -2.10 -23.98
N ILE A 72 -3.56 -3.32 -23.68
CA ILE A 72 -2.87 -4.58 -24.01
C ILE A 72 -2.82 -4.78 -25.52
N ARG A 73 -3.90 -4.51 -26.24
CA ARG A 73 -3.91 -4.58 -27.70
C ARG A 73 -2.95 -3.57 -28.29
N ASN A 74 -2.94 -2.33 -27.80
CA ASN A 74 -1.98 -1.31 -28.24
C ASN A 74 -0.53 -1.69 -27.91
N SER A 75 -0.25 -2.29 -26.74
CA SER A 75 1.09 -2.77 -26.41
C SER A 75 1.49 -3.96 -27.29
N THR A 76 0.56 -4.87 -27.59
CA THR A 76 0.78 -6.05 -28.44
C THR A 76 0.95 -5.67 -29.92
N GLU A 77 0.17 -4.71 -30.42
CA GLU A 77 0.34 -4.16 -31.77
C GLU A 77 1.63 -3.34 -31.87
N ARG A 78 2.03 -2.60 -30.82
CA ARG A 78 3.38 -1.99 -30.74
C ARG A 78 4.50 -3.04 -30.73
N ARG A 79 4.31 -4.17 -30.03
CA ARG A 79 5.22 -5.33 -30.08
C ARG A 79 5.33 -5.90 -31.51
N LYS A 80 4.21 -6.04 -32.24
CA LYS A 80 4.20 -6.49 -33.66
C LYS A 80 4.85 -5.49 -34.61
N LEU A 81 4.79 -4.20 -34.31
CA LEU A 81 5.41 -3.13 -35.09
C LEU A 81 6.89 -2.88 -34.75
N GLY A 82 7.51 -3.71 -33.89
CA GLY A 82 8.90 -3.54 -33.46
C GLY A 82 9.15 -2.28 -32.62
N PHE A 83 8.08 -1.65 -32.14
CA PHE A 83 8.14 -0.37 -31.42
C PHE A 83 8.32 -0.63 -29.92
N PHE A 84 9.58 -0.58 -29.46
CA PHE A 84 10.02 -0.59 -28.06
C PHE A 84 9.44 -1.71 -27.17
N SER A 85 9.50 -2.97 -27.61
CA SER A 85 9.40 -4.10 -26.66
C SER A 85 10.77 -4.30 -26.01
N CYS A 86 10.85 -4.32 -24.68
CA CYS A 86 12.10 -4.66 -23.99
C CYS A 86 12.33 -6.17 -24.03
N GLY A 87 11.33 -6.92 -24.51
CA GLY A 87 11.33 -8.36 -24.49
C GLY A 87 11.23 -8.94 -23.08
N THR A 88 10.93 -8.13 -22.05
CA THR A 88 10.72 -8.65 -20.69
C THR A 88 9.39 -9.38 -20.61
N GLY A 89 8.42 -9.00 -21.44
CA GLY A 89 7.05 -9.53 -21.40
C GLY A 89 6.17 -8.81 -20.40
N ASN A 90 6.76 -8.04 -19.48
CA ASN A 90 6.07 -7.23 -18.49
C ASN A 90 5.60 -5.92 -19.14
N PRO A 91 4.28 -5.67 -19.27
CA PRO A 91 3.74 -4.54 -20.01
C PRO A 91 4.06 -3.18 -19.38
N ILE A 92 4.29 -3.12 -18.06
CA ILE A 92 4.67 -1.88 -17.37
C ILE A 92 6.09 -1.50 -17.80
N ASP A 93 7.03 -2.43 -17.64
CA ASP A 93 8.44 -2.22 -18.00
C ASP A 93 8.60 -1.97 -19.48
N ASP A 94 7.99 -2.81 -20.33
CA ASP A 94 8.05 -2.68 -21.79
C ASP A 94 7.57 -1.30 -22.27
N CYS A 95 6.70 -0.60 -21.51
CA CYS A 95 6.20 0.71 -21.90
C CYS A 95 7.25 1.84 -21.84
N TRP A 96 8.24 1.76 -20.94
CA TRP A 96 9.22 2.85 -20.73
C TRP A 96 10.68 2.42 -20.71
N ARG A 97 10.98 1.20 -20.23
CA ARG A 97 12.32 0.76 -19.85
C ARG A 97 13.27 0.65 -21.05
N CYS A 98 12.71 0.43 -22.24
CA CYS A 98 13.45 0.16 -23.47
C CYS A 98 13.99 1.45 -24.10
N ASP A 99 13.54 2.60 -23.61
CA ASP A 99 14.05 3.88 -24.02
C ASP A 99 15.46 4.10 -23.45
N LYS A 100 16.48 3.98 -24.31
CA LYS A 100 17.89 4.32 -23.98
C LYS A 100 18.06 5.77 -23.48
N ASN A 101 17.07 6.61 -23.75
CA ASN A 101 16.98 7.99 -23.33
C ASN A 101 15.92 8.24 -22.24
N TRP A 102 15.53 7.22 -21.47
CA TRP A 102 14.57 7.33 -20.36
C TRP A 102 14.89 8.52 -19.44
N GLN A 103 16.16 8.87 -19.25
CA GLN A 103 16.59 10.03 -18.46
C GLN A 103 16.11 11.38 -19.00
N ARG A 104 15.94 11.49 -20.34
CA ARG A 104 15.39 12.68 -21.02
C ARG A 104 13.86 12.62 -21.06
N HIS A 105 13.29 11.42 -21.03
CA HIS A 105 11.84 11.17 -21.08
C HIS A 105 11.30 10.60 -19.76
N ARG A 106 11.86 11.00 -18.60
CA ARG A 106 11.52 10.37 -17.29
C ARG A 106 10.03 10.31 -17.05
N LYS A 107 9.35 11.40 -17.39
CA LYS A 107 7.91 11.59 -17.20
C LYS A 107 7.02 10.63 -18.01
N ARG A 108 7.55 10.02 -19.07
CA ARG A 108 6.85 8.97 -19.84
C ARG A 108 6.44 7.79 -18.95
N LEU A 109 7.17 7.54 -17.86
CA LEU A 109 6.81 6.52 -16.87
C LEU A 109 5.35 6.64 -16.42
N ALA A 110 4.83 7.87 -16.22
CA ALA A 110 3.46 8.10 -15.74
C ALA A 110 2.35 7.67 -16.72
N GLU A 111 2.69 7.24 -17.94
CA GLU A 111 1.75 6.68 -18.91
C GLU A 111 1.75 5.14 -18.93
N CYS A 112 2.61 4.52 -18.11
CA CYS A 112 2.86 3.08 -18.12
C CYS A 112 2.18 2.32 -16.98
N ALA A 113 1.55 3.04 -16.06
CA ALA A 113 0.74 2.43 -15.00
C ALA A 113 -0.41 1.63 -15.62
N ILE A 114 -0.70 0.48 -15.01
CA ILE A 114 -1.83 -0.37 -15.36
C ILE A 114 -2.73 -0.53 -14.13
N GLY A 115 -3.74 -1.39 -14.21
CA GLY A 115 -4.53 -1.71 -13.04
C GLY A 115 -5.48 -0.59 -12.61
N PHE A 116 -5.96 -0.65 -11.37
CA PHE A 116 -6.81 0.40 -10.80
C PHE A 116 -6.06 1.73 -10.61
N GLY A 117 -4.73 1.71 -10.51
CA GLY A 117 -3.86 2.87 -10.36
C GLY A 117 -3.41 3.49 -11.68
N ARG A 118 -3.88 2.99 -12.85
CA ARG A 118 -3.47 3.46 -14.19
C ARG A 118 -3.61 4.97 -14.42
N SER A 119 -4.51 5.62 -13.70
CA SER A 119 -4.77 7.06 -13.82
C SER A 119 -3.89 7.91 -12.90
N ALA A 120 -2.98 7.31 -12.12
CA ALA A 120 -2.04 8.05 -11.28
C ALA A 120 -1.04 8.83 -12.14
N VAL A 121 -1.29 10.13 -12.36
CA VAL A 121 -0.41 10.96 -13.19
C VAL A 121 0.82 11.48 -12.45
N GLY A 122 0.83 11.38 -11.12
CA GLY A 122 1.92 11.88 -10.29
C GLY A 122 2.19 13.37 -10.52
N GLY A 123 3.47 13.72 -10.64
CA GLY A 123 3.94 15.07 -10.97
C GLY A 123 4.26 15.29 -12.45
N ARG A 124 3.71 14.46 -13.36
CA ARG A 124 4.03 14.49 -14.81
C ARG A 124 3.98 15.91 -15.39
N ASP A 125 2.93 16.65 -15.07
CA ASP A 125 2.64 17.96 -15.66
C ASP A 125 3.33 19.11 -14.89
N GLY A 126 4.14 18.77 -13.90
CA GLY A 126 4.88 19.69 -13.04
C GLY A 126 6.28 20.05 -13.51
N GLN A 127 7.02 20.83 -12.74
CA GLN A 127 8.46 21.01 -12.97
C GLN A 127 9.27 19.88 -12.32
N TYR A 128 10.51 19.71 -12.76
CA TYR A 128 11.44 18.86 -12.03
C TYR A 128 11.87 19.54 -10.73
N TYR A 129 11.93 18.77 -9.64
CA TYR A 129 12.56 19.18 -8.40
C TYR A 129 13.74 18.26 -8.14
N VAL A 130 14.95 18.82 -7.99
CA VAL A 130 16.14 18.01 -7.71
C VAL A 130 16.45 18.07 -6.22
N VAL A 131 16.32 16.94 -5.54
CA VAL A 131 16.79 16.78 -4.16
C VAL A 131 18.32 16.77 -4.19
N THR A 132 18.91 17.72 -3.46
CA THR A 132 20.36 17.91 -3.34
C THR A 132 20.86 17.69 -1.92
N ASN A 133 19.95 17.74 -0.94
CA ASN A 133 20.25 17.63 0.48
C ASN A 133 19.43 16.47 1.09
N PRO A 134 20.09 15.43 1.63
CA PRO A 134 19.38 14.31 2.25
C PRO A 134 18.89 14.59 3.69
N ASN A 135 19.24 15.73 4.28
CA ASN A 135 18.88 16.05 5.66
C ASN A 135 17.36 16.29 5.83
N ASP A 136 16.87 15.98 7.03
CA ASP A 136 15.49 16.19 7.46
C ASP A 136 15.42 16.78 8.88
N ASP A 137 16.25 17.80 9.14
CA ASP A 137 16.50 18.31 10.49
C ASP A 137 15.27 19.03 11.13
N ASP A 138 14.37 19.57 10.31
CA ASP A 138 13.17 20.30 10.74
C ASP A 138 11.95 19.84 9.92
N ALA A 139 11.03 19.13 10.58
CA ALA A 139 9.79 18.63 9.99
C ALA A 139 8.74 19.73 9.75
N VAL A 140 8.91 20.91 10.37
CA VAL A 140 8.05 22.08 10.23
C VAL A 140 8.61 23.05 9.20
N ASN A 141 9.91 23.29 9.12
CA ASN A 141 10.51 24.25 8.18
C ASN A 141 11.55 23.59 7.28
N PRO A 142 11.13 22.69 6.38
CA PRO A 142 12.06 22.01 5.49
C PRO A 142 12.72 22.99 4.52
N LYS A 143 14.03 22.88 4.36
CA LYS A 143 14.82 23.75 3.48
C LYS A 143 14.65 23.36 2.00
N PRO A 144 14.62 24.31 1.06
CA PRO A 144 14.76 23.98 -0.37
C PRO A 144 15.97 23.10 -0.64
N GLY A 145 15.83 22.14 -1.56
CA GLY A 145 16.79 21.09 -1.85
C GLY A 145 16.58 19.80 -1.07
N THR A 146 15.71 19.74 -0.05
CA THR A 146 15.36 18.50 0.66
C THR A 146 14.15 17.80 0.06
N LEU A 147 14.02 16.50 0.32
CA LEU A 147 12.85 15.73 -0.09
C LEU A 147 11.57 16.25 0.59
N ARG A 148 11.60 16.55 1.89
CA ARG A 148 10.45 17.09 2.62
C ARG A 148 9.94 18.39 2.03
N HIS A 149 10.84 19.31 1.66
CA HIS A 149 10.41 20.54 1.00
C HIS A 149 9.75 20.23 -0.35
N ALA A 150 10.28 19.29 -1.12
CA ALA A 150 9.76 18.95 -2.45
C ALA A 150 8.32 18.41 -2.39
N VAL A 151 8.06 17.46 -1.50
CA VAL A 151 6.80 16.71 -1.49
C VAL A 151 5.60 17.52 -0.98
N ILE A 152 5.83 18.57 -0.19
CA ILE A 152 4.75 19.39 0.37
C ILE A 152 4.26 20.48 -0.58
N GLN A 153 4.97 20.79 -1.67
CA GLN A 153 4.62 21.93 -2.54
C GLN A 153 3.23 21.78 -3.17
N ASP A 154 2.51 22.88 -3.38
CA ASP A 154 1.16 22.84 -3.97
C ASP A 154 1.19 22.48 -5.46
N LYS A 155 2.26 22.87 -6.16
CA LYS A 155 2.41 22.58 -7.59
C LYS A 155 2.72 21.09 -7.82
N PRO A 156 2.29 20.51 -8.95
CA PRO A 156 2.78 19.22 -9.38
C PRO A 156 4.31 19.23 -9.48
N LEU A 157 4.97 18.16 -9.02
CA LEU A 157 6.44 18.06 -9.09
C LEU A 157 6.91 16.65 -9.41
N TRP A 158 7.81 16.55 -10.38
CA TRP A 158 8.60 15.34 -10.65
C TRP A 158 9.91 15.41 -9.90
N ILE A 159 9.97 14.75 -8.76
CA ILE A 159 11.08 14.81 -7.80
C ILE A 159 12.13 13.77 -8.19
N VAL A 160 13.35 14.23 -8.43
CA VAL A 160 14.52 13.41 -8.74
C VAL A 160 15.65 13.71 -7.77
N PHE A 161 16.71 12.92 -7.80
CA PHE A 161 17.81 13.01 -6.84
C PHE A 161 19.13 13.28 -7.58
N LYS A 162 19.95 14.18 -7.01
CA LYS A 162 21.21 14.60 -7.63
C LYS A 162 22.28 13.50 -7.65
N ARG A 163 22.25 12.63 -6.64
CA ARG A 163 23.25 11.59 -6.35
C ARG A 163 22.61 10.52 -5.47
N ASP A 164 23.36 9.47 -5.19
CA ASP A 164 22.99 8.47 -4.20
C ASP A 164 22.79 9.13 -2.83
N MET A 165 21.76 8.71 -2.09
CA MET A 165 21.38 9.31 -0.82
C MET A 165 20.82 8.27 0.13
N VAL A 166 21.15 8.42 1.42
CA VAL A 166 20.40 7.82 2.52
C VAL A 166 19.70 8.96 3.25
N ILE A 167 18.37 8.93 3.26
CA ILE A 167 17.51 9.95 3.86
C ILE A 167 16.91 9.35 5.13
N THR A 168 17.33 9.87 6.28
CA THR A 168 16.76 9.49 7.58
C THR A 168 15.78 10.57 8.03
N LEU A 169 14.49 10.30 7.82
CA LEU A 169 13.42 11.21 8.18
C LEU A 169 13.24 11.24 9.70
N LYS A 170 13.07 12.44 10.27
CA LYS A 170 12.84 12.61 11.71
C LYS A 170 11.40 12.34 12.11
N GLN A 171 10.48 12.60 11.19
CA GLN A 171 9.03 12.43 11.34
C GLN A 171 8.44 11.96 10.02
N GLU A 172 7.20 11.45 10.03
CA GLU A 172 6.50 11.01 8.82
C GLU A 172 6.66 12.03 7.66
N LEU A 173 7.01 11.54 6.47
CA LEU A 173 7.08 12.36 5.26
C LEU A 173 5.67 12.48 4.66
N ILE A 174 4.91 13.43 5.18
CA ILE A 174 3.59 13.79 4.65
C ILE A 174 3.77 14.58 3.36
N MET A 175 2.98 14.25 2.34
CA MET A 175 3.07 14.89 1.02
C MET A 175 1.73 15.44 0.53
N ASN A 176 1.83 16.40 -0.38
CA ASN A 176 0.69 16.97 -1.11
C ASN A 176 0.41 16.16 -2.39
N SER A 177 -0.74 16.39 -3.03
CA SER A 177 -1.15 15.73 -4.28
C SER A 177 -0.20 16.03 -5.45
N PHE A 178 -0.27 15.23 -6.52
CA PHE A 178 0.46 15.43 -7.78
C PHE A 178 1.99 15.39 -7.60
N LYS A 179 2.49 14.33 -6.99
CA LYS A 179 3.93 14.13 -6.77
C LYS A 179 4.38 12.83 -7.40
N THR A 180 5.54 12.89 -8.05
CA THR A 180 6.30 11.70 -8.40
C THR A 180 7.62 11.75 -7.66
N ILE A 181 7.95 10.70 -6.90
CA ILE A 181 9.31 10.46 -6.39
C ILE A 181 9.94 9.43 -7.33
N ASP A 182 10.95 9.85 -8.09
CA ASP A 182 11.64 9.03 -9.10
C ASP A 182 13.13 8.94 -8.78
N ALA A 183 13.54 7.80 -8.23
CA ALA A 183 14.93 7.54 -7.87
C ALA A 183 15.77 6.91 -9.00
N ARG A 184 15.22 6.70 -10.20
CA ARG A 184 16.00 6.11 -11.31
C ARG A 184 17.28 6.88 -11.58
N GLY A 185 18.39 6.16 -11.73
CA GLY A 185 19.70 6.73 -12.07
C GLY A 185 20.62 6.94 -10.88
N VAL A 186 20.13 6.79 -9.67
CA VAL A 186 20.88 6.88 -8.42
C VAL A 186 20.30 5.88 -7.40
N ASN A 187 21.06 5.58 -6.35
CA ASN A 187 20.59 4.73 -5.27
C ASN A 187 20.06 5.58 -4.09
N VAL A 188 18.75 5.53 -3.84
CA VAL A 188 18.10 6.33 -2.80
C VAL A 188 17.44 5.43 -1.77
N HIS A 189 17.89 5.57 -0.54
CA HIS A 189 17.34 4.88 0.62
C HIS A 189 16.54 5.87 1.49
N ILE A 190 15.32 5.50 1.86
CA ILE A 190 14.58 6.11 2.97
C ILE A 190 14.64 5.09 4.11
N ALA A 191 15.43 5.41 5.15
CA ALA A 191 15.74 4.42 6.17
C ALA A 191 16.14 4.98 7.53
N ASN A 192 16.07 4.09 8.53
CA ASN A 192 16.55 4.29 9.91
C ASN A 192 15.78 5.34 10.75
N GLY A 193 14.66 5.83 10.24
CA GLY A 193 13.82 6.85 10.86
C GLY A 193 12.37 6.68 10.43
N ALA A 194 11.62 7.78 10.35
CA ALA A 194 10.27 7.73 9.79
C ALA A 194 10.30 7.41 8.29
N CYS A 195 9.13 7.14 7.73
CA CYS A 195 8.96 6.85 6.30
C CYS A 195 7.75 7.61 5.72
N ILE A 196 7.09 7.08 4.69
CA ILE A 196 6.21 7.86 3.80
C ILE A 196 4.76 7.80 4.25
N THR A 197 4.09 8.96 4.28
CA THR A 197 2.64 9.04 4.58
C THR A 197 1.90 9.81 3.49
N ILE A 198 1.02 9.13 2.77
CA ILE A 198 0.12 9.67 1.75
C ILE A 198 -1.27 9.83 2.38
N GLN A 199 -1.58 11.03 2.87
CA GLN A 199 -2.81 11.27 3.63
C GLN A 199 -3.74 12.25 2.92
N TYR A 200 -4.95 11.79 2.56
CA TYR A 200 -6.03 12.57 1.94
C TYR A 200 -5.61 13.33 0.67
N VAL A 201 -4.74 12.73 -0.12
CA VAL A 201 -4.20 13.30 -1.35
C VAL A 201 -4.33 12.32 -2.51
N THR A 202 -4.14 12.83 -3.72
CA THR A 202 -4.33 12.06 -4.96
C THR A 202 -3.17 12.23 -5.93
N ASN A 203 -3.07 11.33 -6.91
CA ASN A 203 -2.11 11.39 -8.00
C ASN A 203 -0.67 11.36 -7.48
N ILE A 204 -0.28 10.22 -6.90
CA ILE A 204 1.07 9.99 -6.37
C ILE A 204 1.73 8.82 -7.10
N ILE A 205 3.00 8.99 -7.47
CA ILE A 205 3.85 7.90 -7.97
C ILE A 205 5.08 7.81 -7.06
N ILE A 206 5.36 6.63 -6.52
CA ILE A 206 6.58 6.33 -5.77
C ILE A 206 7.34 5.26 -6.53
N HIS A 207 8.53 5.62 -7.04
CA HIS A 207 9.27 4.76 -7.95
C HIS A 207 10.78 4.72 -7.72
N GLY A 208 11.32 3.50 -7.65
CA GLY A 208 12.77 3.25 -7.65
C GLY A 208 13.45 3.37 -6.29
N LEU A 209 12.72 3.42 -5.18
CA LEU A 209 13.29 3.64 -3.84
C LEU A 209 13.66 2.32 -3.14
N HIS A 210 14.68 2.40 -2.29
CA HIS A 210 14.88 1.45 -1.19
C HIS A 210 14.22 2.02 0.08
N ILE A 211 13.26 1.31 0.66
CA ILE A 211 12.52 1.76 1.86
C ILE A 211 12.66 0.67 2.92
N HIS A 212 13.39 0.95 3.99
CA HIS A 212 13.67 -0.08 5.00
C HIS A 212 14.07 0.47 6.35
N ASP A 213 14.03 -0.35 7.40
CA ASP A 213 14.36 0.06 8.77
C ASP A 213 13.55 1.28 9.23
N CYS A 214 12.29 1.37 8.78
CA CYS A 214 11.36 2.40 9.21
C CYS A 214 11.03 2.22 10.69
N LYS A 215 10.93 3.31 11.43
CA LYS A 215 10.77 3.34 12.88
C LYS A 215 9.55 4.15 13.28
N ARG A 216 9.00 3.82 14.43
CA ARG A 216 7.99 4.63 15.11
C ARG A 216 8.53 6.01 15.42
N THR A 217 7.87 7.03 14.90
CA THR A 217 8.16 8.45 15.14
C THR A 217 6.85 9.20 15.30
N GLY A 218 6.86 10.28 16.07
CA GLY A 218 5.67 11.13 16.20
C GLY A 218 5.83 12.08 17.36
N ASN A 219 4.69 12.48 17.92
CA ASN A 219 4.57 13.48 18.99
C ASN A 219 5.33 14.76 18.62
N ALA A 220 5.06 15.25 17.41
CA ALA A 220 5.74 16.40 16.84
C ALA A 220 4.83 17.16 15.88
N MET A 221 5.16 18.43 15.67
CA MET A 221 4.58 19.21 14.59
C MET A 221 5.20 18.78 13.25
N VAL A 222 4.37 18.51 12.25
CA VAL A 222 4.82 18.11 10.91
C VAL A 222 4.09 18.92 9.85
N ARG A 223 4.85 19.47 8.90
CA ARG A 223 4.32 20.20 7.76
C ARG A 223 3.80 19.25 6.68
N SER A 224 2.61 19.54 6.15
CA SER A 224 1.98 18.79 5.06
C SER A 224 1.76 19.61 3.79
N SER A 225 1.77 20.95 3.89
CA SER A 225 1.72 21.87 2.75
C SER A 225 2.50 23.17 3.05
N PRO A 226 2.71 24.09 2.09
CA PRO A 226 3.38 25.35 2.36
C PRO A 226 2.64 26.20 3.41
N SER A 227 1.31 26.04 3.51
CA SER A 227 0.44 26.79 4.41
C SER A 227 0.02 26.02 5.67
N HIS A 228 0.24 24.71 5.75
CA HIS A 228 -0.28 23.88 6.83
C HIS A 228 0.78 22.96 7.46
N PHE A 229 0.81 22.98 8.80
CA PHE A 229 1.50 22.00 9.63
C PHE A 229 0.62 21.71 10.86
N GLY A 230 0.68 20.48 11.38
CA GLY A 230 -0.18 20.04 12.48
C GLY A 230 0.53 19.06 13.41
N TRP A 231 -0.06 18.86 14.59
CA TRP A 231 0.45 17.88 15.55
C TRP A 231 0.19 16.46 15.03
N ARG A 232 1.21 15.62 15.07
CA ARG A 232 1.16 14.21 14.70
C ARG A 232 1.43 13.37 15.94
N THR A 233 0.53 12.43 16.22
CA THR A 233 0.73 11.40 17.23
C THR A 233 1.77 10.38 16.76
N MET A 234 2.08 9.40 17.60
CA MET A 234 2.98 8.31 17.23
C MET A 234 2.47 7.56 16.00
N ALA A 235 3.27 7.55 14.95
CA ALA A 235 3.10 6.67 13.80
C ALA A 235 3.70 5.29 14.10
N ASP A 236 3.15 4.27 13.45
CA ASP A 236 3.50 2.87 13.69
C ASP A 236 4.81 2.44 13.02
N GLY A 237 5.29 3.24 12.07
CA GLY A 237 6.58 3.02 11.41
C GLY A 237 6.48 2.13 10.17
N ASP A 238 5.39 2.26 9.43
CA ASP A 238 5.23 1.61 8.12
C ASP A 238 6.22 2.15 7.09
N GLY A 239 6.48 1.38 6.04
CA GLY A 239 7.21 1.87 4.86
C GLY A 239 6.45 2.96 4.10
N ILE A 240 5.23 2.64 3.65
CA ILE A 240 4.33 3.56 2.95
C ILE A 240 2.92 3.41 3.53
N SER A 241 2.45 4.43 4.26
CA SER A 241 1.07 4.50 4.75
C SER A 241 0.21 5.36 3.82
N ILE A 242 -0.92 4.82 3.35
CA ILE A 242 -1.90 5.49 2.51
C ILE A 242 -3.22 5.61 3.28
N PHE A 243 -3.65 6.84 3.52
CA PHE A 243 -4.82 7.15 4.30
C PHE A 243 -5.80 7.97 3.47
N GLY A 244 -6.94 7.39 3.08
CA GLY A 244 -7.94 8.06 2.25
C GLY A 244 -7.39 8.64 0.95
N GLY A 245 -6.36 8.02 0.37
CA GLY A 245 -5.73 8.48 -0.87
C GLY A 245 -6.31 7.81 -2.11
N SER A 246 -6.16 8.47 -3.28
CA SER A 246 -6.64 7.90 -4.56
C SER A 246 -5.68 8.14 -5.72
N HIS A 247 -5.72 7.27 -6.73
CA HIS A 247 -4.84 7.35 -7.91
C HIS A 247 -3.37 7.32 -7.51
N ILE A 248 -2.96 6.18 -6.96
CA ILE A 248 -1.60 5.97 -6.41
C ILE A 248 -0.93 4.81 -7.12
N TRP A 249 0.34 4.98 -7.45
CA TRP A 249 1.16 3.95 -8.05
C TRP A 249 2.48 3.78 -7.29
N ILE A 250 2.70 2.60 -6.73
CA ILE A 250 3.91 2.20 -6.02
C ILE A 250 4.63 1.18 -6.88
N ASP A 251 5.74 1.58 -7.50
CA ASP A 251 6.38 0.82 -8.57
C ASP A 251 7.89 0.66 -8.39
N HIS A 252 8.46 -0.52 -8.61
CA HIS A 252 9.92 -0.72 -8.56
C HIS A 252 10.58 -0.20 -7.27
N ASN A 253 9.97 -0.45 -6.11
CA ASN A 253 10.59 -0.17 -4.82
C ASN A 253 11.07 -1.47 -4.18
N SER A 254 12.15 -1.40 -3.41
CA SER A 254 12.64 -2.49 -2.57
C SER A 254 12.28 -2.18 -1.12
N LEU A 255 11.39 -2.99 -0.52
CA LEU A 255 10.85 -2.76 0.83
C LEU A 255 11.21 -3.90 1.79
N SER A 256 11.68 -3.57 2.99
CA SER A 256 12.04 -4.56 4.00
C SER A 256 12.15 -4.00 5.42
N ASN A 257 12.01 -4.84 6.44
CA ASN A 257 12.40 -4.56 7.82
C ASN A 257 11.87 -3.24 8.44
N CYS A 258 10.62 -2.86 8.13
CA CYS A 258 9.95 -1.76 8.83
C CYS A 258 9.48 -2.18 10.24
N ALA A 259 9.16 -1.21 11.10
CA ALA A 259 8.73 -1.47 12.47
C ALA A 259 7.32 -2.07 12.55
N ASP A 260 6.41 -1.68 11.65
CA ASP A 260 5.06 -2.24 11.56
C ASP A 260 4.81 -2.85 10.17
N GLY A 261 4.10 -2.20 9.24
CA GLY A 261 3.86 -2.71 7.88
C GLY A 261 4.86 -2.24 6.81
N LEU A 262 4.91 -2.88 5.62
CA LEU A 262 5.63 -2.29 4.47
C LEU A 262 4.74 -1.34 3.67
N ILE A 263 3.51 -1.75 3.36
CA ILE A 263 2.52 -0.91 2.67
C ILE A 263 1.14 -1.09 3.30
N ASP A 264 0.61 0.00 3.83
CA ASP A 264 -0.71 0.05 4.44
C ASP A 264 -1.62 1.00 3.66
N ALA A 265 -2.79 0.53 3.23
CA ALA A 265 -3.78 1.35 2.55
C ALA A 265 -5.13 1.23 3.26
N ILE A 266 -5.63 2.34 3.81
CA ILE A 266 -6.77 2.32 4.74
C ILE A 266 -7.70 3.52 4.50
N MET A 267 -8.83 3.55 5.20
CA MET A 267 -9.68 4.74 5.33
C MET A 267 -10.26 5.25 4.02
N GLY A 268 -10.78 4.32 3.20
CA GLY A 268 -11.40 4.61 1.92
C GLY A 268 -10.42 4.85 0.77
N SER A 269 -9.14 4.48 0.96
CA SER A 269 -8.16 4.55 -0.13
C SER A 269 -8.56 3.66 -1.31
N THR A 270 -8.36 4.12 -2.55
CA THR A 270 -8.78 3.39 -3.74
C THR A 270 -8.00 3.80 -4.99
N ALA A 271 -8.24 3.13 -6.13
CA ALA A 271 -7.52 3.36 -7.38
C ALA A 271 -5.99 3.27 -7.20
N ILE A 272 -5.53 2.13 -6.65
CA ILE A 272 -4.12 1.88 -6.32
C ILE A 272 -3.55 0.78 -7.21
N THR A 273 -2.30 0.93 -7.62
CA THR A 273 -1.50 -0.16 -8.19
C THR A 273 -0.17 -0.27 -7.47
N ILE A 274 0.18 -1.49 -7.08
CA ILE A 274 1.43 -1.85 -6.41
C ILE A 274 2.10 -2.86 -7.34
N SER A 275 3.14 -2.44 -8.04
CA SER A 275 3.77 -3.24 -9.08
C SER A 275 5.28 -3.29 -9.07
N ASN A 276 5.85 -4.37 -9.59
CA ASN A 276 7.30 -4.50 -9.77
C ASN A 276 8.13 -4.28 -8.49
N ASN A 277 7.54 -4.37 -7.30
CA ASN A 277 8.26 -4.16 -6.05
C ASN A 277 8.90 -5.47 -5.58
N LEU A 278 10.02 -5.33 -4.86
CA LEU A 278 10.67 -6.42 -4.15
C LEU A 278 10.37 -6.28 -2.66
N PHE A 279 9.73 -7.29 -2.07
CA PHE A 279 9.46 -7.35 -0.64
C PHE A 279 10.32 -8.45 -0.02
N THR A 280 11.03 -8.16 1.08
CA THR A 280 11.84 -9.16 1.81
C THR A 280 11.89 -8.85 3.31
N HIS A 281 12.31 -9.82 4.12
CA HIS A 281 12.67 -9.67 5.54
C HIS A 281 11.65 -8.89 6.36
N HIS A 282 10.41 -9.37 6.42
CA HIS A 282 9.35 -8.65 7.08
C HIS A 282 8.14 -9.54 7.45
N ASN A 283 7.51 -9.26 8.58
CA ASN A 283 6.36 -10.03 9.03
C ASN A 283 5.05 -9.58 8.36
N GLU A 284 4.69 -8.31 8.51
CA GLU A 284 3.38 -7.78 8.15
C GLU A 284 3.43 -6.99 6.84
N VAL A 285 3.54 -7.68 5.70
CA VAL A 285 3.94 -7.04 4.42
C VAL A 285 2.99 -5.95 3.94
N MET A 286 1.71 -6.27 3.73
CA MET A 286 0.77 -5.36 3.08
C MET A 286 -0.65 -5.49 3.66
N LEU A 287 -1.14 -4.41 4.28
CA LEU A 287 -2.50 -4.33 4.82
C LEU A 287 -3.38 -3.44 3.94
N LEU A 288 -4.45 -4.01 3.41
CA LEU A 288 -5.42 -3.30 2.57
C LEU A 288 -6.79 -3.28 3.26
N GLY A 289 -7.06 -2.19 3.97
CA GLY A 289 -8.19 -1.97 4.87
C GLY A 289 -7.87 -2.38 6.30
N HIS A 290 -8.07 -1.49 7.27
CA HIS A 290 -7.59 -1.66 8.67
C HIS A 290 -8.57 -2.36 9.61
N SER A 291 -9.89 -2.17 9.39
CA SER A 291 -10.91 -2.57 10.35
C SER A 291 -12.08 -3.32 9.71
N ASP A 292 -12.50 -4.40 10.36
CA ASP A 292 -13.66 -5.20 9.94
C ASP A 292 -14.98 -4.39 10.03
N SER A 293 -15.04 -3.36 10.86
CA SER A 293 -16.22 -2.50 11.02
C SER A 293 -16.23 -1.29 10.09
N TYR A 294 -15.10 -0.95 9.46
CA TYR A 294 -14.96 0.24 8.62
C TYR A 294 -15.47 0.02 7.19
N LYS A 295 -16.79 -0.01 7.03
CA LYS A 295 -17.47 -0.34 5.75
C LYS A 295 -17.15 0.60 4.58
N ARG A 296 -16.58 1.78 4.82
CA ARG A 296 -16.18 2.70 3.73
C ARG A 296 -15.05 2.11 2.89
N ASP A 297 -14.26 1.17 3.41
CA ASP A 297 -13.24 0.45 2.65
C ASP A 297 -13.82 -0.46 1.54
N LYS A 298 -15.15 -0.61 1.43
CA LYS A 298 -15.79 -1.29 0.29
C LYS A 298 -15.47 -0.65 -1.07
N VAL A 299 -15.17 0.65 -1.09
CA VAL A 299 -14.79 1.37 -2.32
C VAL A 299 -13.37 1.06 -2.77
N MET A 300 -12.57 0.41 -1.91
CA MET A 300 -11.15 0.16 -2.17
C MET A 300 -10.99 -0.78 -3.36
N GLN A 301 -10.19 -0.35 -4.32
CA GLN A 301 -9.79 -1.12 -5.50
C GLN A 301 -8.26 -1.07 -5.63
N VAL A 302 -7.60 -2.23 -5.54
CA VAL A 302 -6.13 -2.32 -5.59
C VAL A 302 -5.71 -3.42 -6.55
N THR A 303 -4.74 -3.10 -7.41
CA THR A 303 -4.04 -4.08 -8.26
C THR A 303 -2.66 -4.34 -7.66
N VAL A 304 -2.35 -5.60 -7.37
CA VAL A 304 -1.04 -6.07 -6.92
C VAL A 304 -0.47 -6.93 -8.04
N ALA A 305 0.53 -6.41 -8.77
CA ALA A 305 0.99 -7.05 -10.01
C ALA A 305 2.50 -7.10 -10.18
N TYR A 306 3.05 -8.20 -10.68
CA TYR A 306 4.48 -8.32 -11.01
C TYR A 306 5.45 -8.07 -9.83
N ASN A 307 4.97 -8.16 -8.59
CA ASN A 307 5.84 -8.04 -7.43
C ASN A 307 6.57 -9.36 -7.18
N HIS A 308 7.75 -9.27 -6.57
CA HIS A 308 8.44 -10.42 -6.02
C HIS A 308 8.33 -10.40 -4.49
N PHE A 309 7.65 -11.40 -3.94
CA PHE A 309 7.55 -11.67 -2.52
C PHE A 309 8.63 -12.68 -2.14
N GLY A 310 9.78 -12.13 -1.72
CA GLY A 310 11.04 -12.83 -1.56
C GLY A 310 11.31 -13.31 -0.14
N GLU A 311 12.58 -13.60 0.13
CA GLU A 311 13.07 -14.19 1.38
C GLU A 311 12.65 -13.44 2.65
N GLY A 312 12.43 -14.20 3.73
CA GLY A 312 12.21 -13.66 5.08
C GLY A 312 10.84 -13.02 5.27
N LEU A 313 9.87 -13.29 4.39
CA LEU A 313 8.48 -12.84 4.56
C LEU A 313 7.65 -13.84 5.36
N VAL A 314 6.76 -13.34 6.23
CA VAL A 314 5.89 -14.20 7.04
C VAL A 314 4.47 -14.26 6.49
N GLN A 315 3.83 -13.10 6.27
CA GLN A 315 2.40 -13.02 5.92
C GLN A 315 1.98 -11.70 5.26
N ARG A 316 0.68 -11.61 4.92
CA ARG A 316 -0.03 -10.40 4.41
C ARG A 316 0.45 -9.93 3.04
N MET A 317 0.41 -10.80 2.04
CA MET A 317 0.88 -10.51 0.67
C MET A 317 -0.24 -10.65 -0.41
N PRO A 318 -1.37 -9.93 -0.32
CA PRO A 318 -1.78 -8.97 0.70
C PRO A 318 -2.67 -9.57 1.81
N ARG A 319 -2.96 -8.79 2.86
CA ARG A 319 -4.12 -9.01 3.75
C ARG A 319 -5.20 -7.96 3.49
N CYS A 320 -6.37 -8.43 3.06
CA CYS A 320 -7.43 -7.59 2.53
C CYS A 320 -8.69 -7.51 3.41
N ARG A 321 -9.40 -6.39 3.34
CA ARG A 321 -10.75 -6.20 3.92
C ARG A 321 -11.68 -5.45 2.99
N HIS A 322 -12.97 -5.83 2.97
CA HIS A 322 -14.10 -5.21 2.25
C HIS A 322 -14.00 -5.08 0.73
N GLY A 323 -12.98 -4.40 0.21
CA GLY A 323 -12.86 -3.96 -1.18
C GLY A 323 -12.58 -5.07 -2.19
N TYR A 324 -12.11 -4.65 -3.36
CA TYR A 324 -11.79 -5.49 -4.50
C TYR A 324 -10.28 -5.49 -4.79
N PHE A 325 -9.70 -6.68 -4.87
CA PHE A 325 -8.26 -6.88 -4.96
C PHE A 325 -7.93 -7.79 -6.13
N HIS A 326 -7.18 -7.27 -7.08
CA HIS A 326 -6.67 -8.05 -8.20
C HIS A 326 -5.19 -8.34 -7.98
N VAL A 327 -4.88 -9.61 -7.70
CA VAL A 327 -3.54 -10.11 -7.41
C VAL A 327 -3.09 -10.93 -8.60
N VAL A 328 -2.20 -10.38 -9.43
CA VAL A 328 -1.93 -10.93 -10.76
C VAL A 328 -0.45 -11.01 -11.10
N ASN A 329 0.00 -12.16 -11.61
CA ASN A 329 1.38 -12.40 -12.05
C ASN A 329 2.48 -11.99 -11.04
N ASN A 330 2.24 -12.16 -9.75
CA ASN A 330 3.27 -11.99 -8.71
C ASN A 330 4.01 -13.31 -8.47
N ASP A 331 5.29 -13.22 -8.11
CA ASP A 331 6.12 -14.37 -7.75
C ASP A 331 6.27 -14.46 -6.23
N TYR A 332 5.72 -15.50 -5.65
CA TYR A 332 5.79 -15.81 -4.22
C TYR A 332 6.77 -16.94 -4.03
N THR A 333 7.97 -16.60 -3.55
CA THR A 333 9.01 -17.60 -3.30
C THR A 333 9.11 -17.97 -1.83
N HIS A 334 8.65 -17.12 -0.93
CA HIS A 334 8.68 -17.36 0.51
C HIS A 334 7.45 -16.79 1.21
N TRP A 335 6.95 -17.55 2.17
CA TRP A 335 6.09 -17.11 3.27
C TRP A 335 6.25 -18.11 4.41
N GLU A 336 6.03 -17.68 5.65
CA GLU A 336 6.11 -18.59 6.81
C GLU A 336 4.73 -19.00 7.33
N MET A 337 3.71 -18.17 7.15
CA MET A 337 2.36 -18.42 7.66
C MET A 337 1.31 -18.57 6.56
N TYR A 338 1.16 -17.55 5.70
CA TYR A 338 0.28 -17.58 4.52
C TYR A 338 0.70 -16.47 3.55
N ALA A 339 0.34 -16.60 2.27
CA ALA A 339 0.57 -15.53 1.31
C ALA A 339 -0.59 -14.54 1.29
N ILE A 340 -1.78 -14.98 0.88
CA ILE A 340 -2.94 -14.11 0.66
C ILE A 340 -3.96 -14.30 1.78
N GLY A 341 -4.36 -13.22 2.43
CA GLY A 341 -5.29 -13.29 3.55
C GLY A 341 -6.36 -12.21 3.56
N GLY A 342 -7.29 -12.31 4.50
CA GLY A 342 -8.29 -11.27 4.67
C GLY A 342 -9.36 -11.55 5.71
N SER A 343 -10.09 -10.50 6.06
CA SER A 343 -11.26 -10.51 6.95
C SER A 343 -12.33 -9.54 6.43
N ALA A 344 -13.57 -9.65 6.94
CA ALA A 344 -14.68 -8.79 6.53
C ALA A 344 -15.01 -8.79 5.01
N ASN A 345 -15.11 -9.99 4.42
CA ASN A 345 -15.62 -10.21 3.06
C ASN A 345 -14.95 -9.40 1.94
N PRO A 346 -13.60 -9.44 1.82
CA PRO A 346 -12.93 -8.87 0.66
C PRO A 346 -13.19 -9.74 -0.56
N THR A 347 -13.21 -9.11 -1.73
CA THR A 347 -13.19 -9.81 -3.01
C THR A 347 -11.76 -9.94 -3.49
N ILE A 348 -11.24 -11.16 -3.58
CA ILE A 348 -9.86 -11.43 -3.98
C ILE A 348 -9.85 -12.23 -5.26
N ASN A 349 -9.21 -11.66 -6.26
CA ASN A 349 -9.00 -12.25 -7.56
C ASN A 349 -7.50 -12.56 -7.77
N SER A 350 -7.11 -13.82 -7.59
CA SER A 350 -5.76 -14.32 -7.86
C SER A 350 -5.68 -14.88 -9.28
N GLU A 351 -4.85 -14.28 -10.15
CA GLU A 351 -4.70 -14.73 -11.54
C GLU A 351 -3.23 -14.87 -11.96
N GLY A 352 -2.86 -16.03 -12.51
CA GLY A 352 -1.55 -16.25 -13.14
C GLY A 352 -0.34 -16.00 -12.23
N ASN A 353 -0.48 -16.05 -10.91
CA ASN A 353 0.63 -15.92 -9.96
C ASN A 353 1.43 -17.22 -9.89
N ARG A 354 2.63 -17.16 -9.32
CA ARG A 354 3.47 -18.33 -9.02
C ARG A 354 3.66 -18.44 -7.52
N PHE A 355 3.28 -19.57 -6.93
CA PHE A 355 3.38 -19.85 -5.51
C PHE A 355 4.30 -21.03 -5.25
N LEU A 356 5.51 -20.77 -4.75
CA LEU A 356 6.43 -21.79 -4.26
C LEU A 356 6.29 -21.92 -2.75
N ALA A 357 5.53 -22.92 -2.31
CA ALA A 357 5.31 -23.11 -0.87
C ALA A 357 6.61 -23.41 -0.12
N PRO A 358 6.73 -22.94 1.14
CA PRO A 358 7.84 -23.30 2.01
C PRO A 358 7.83 -24.80 2.32
N SER A 359 8.96 -25.34 2.79
CA SER A 359 9.06 -26.77 3.18
C SER A 359 8.13 -27.16 4.33
N ASN A 360 7.74 -26.21 5.19
CA ASN A 360 6.83 -26.44 6.30
C ASN A 360 5.46 -26.98 5.82
N PRO A 361 5.02 -28.18 6.25
CA PRO A 361 3.75 -28.75 5.82
C PRO A 361 2.52 -27.97 6.30
N ASN A 362 2.66 -27.16 7.35
CA ASN A 362 1.57 -26.34 7.90
C ASN A 362 1.38 -24.99 7.17
N ALA A 363 2.26 -24.67 6.22
CA ALA A 363 2.24 -23.42 5.46
C ALA A 363 2.04 -23.65 3.96
N LYS A 364 1.40 -24.77 3.57
CA LYS A 364 1.09 -25.09 2.17
C LYS A 364 -0.13 -24.35 1.64
N GLU A 365 -1.07 -24.00 2.51
CA GLU A 365 -2.21 -23.19 2.12
C GLU A 365 -1.76 -21.75 1.83
N VAL A 366 -1.96 -21.30 0.59
CA VAL A 366 -1.70 -19.92 0.16
C VAL A 366 -2.64 -18.95 0.89
N THR A 367 -3.86 -19.38 1.16
CA THR A 367 -4.95 -18.56 1.68
C THR A 367 -5.06 -18.57 3.20
N LYS A 368 -5.39 -17.42 3.81
CA LYS A 368 -5.81 -17.35 5.22
C LYS A 368 -6.99 -16.43 5.44
N ARG A 369 -8.14 -17.02 5.78
CA ARG A 369 -9.31 -16.27 6.25
C ARG A 369 -9.18 -16.01 7.74
N VAL A 370 -9.09 -14.74 8.11
CA VAL A 370 -9.10 -14.30 9.51
C VAL A 370 -10.56 -14.08 9.88
N ILE A 371 -11.11 -15.03 10.64
CA ILE A 371 -12.55 -15.12 10.90
C ILE A 371 -12.82 -14.76 12.36
N THR A 372 -13.74 -13.83 12.57
CA THR A 372 -14.38 -13.59 13.88
C THR A 372 -15.72 -14.32 14.01
N THR A 373 -16.48 -14.57 12.91
CA THR A 373 -17.71 -15.39 12.90
C THR A 373 -17.96 -16.10 11.55
N GLY A 374 -18.56 -17.30 11.59
CA GLY A 374 -18.55 -18.35 10.54
C GLY A 374 -19.35 -18.13 9.24
N LYS A 375 -19.14 -17.04 8.49
CA LYS A 375 -19.78 -16.80 7.18
C LYS A 375 -18.80 -16.51 6.03
N TRP A 376 -17.61 -17.12 6.03
CA TRP A 376 -16.59 -16.89 4.99
C TRP A 376 -16.83 -17.66 3.69
N LYS A 377 -17.65 -18.72 3.69
CA LYS A 377 -17.91 -19.55 2.49
C LYS A 377 -18.53 -18.76 1.33
N GLN A 378 -19.19 -17.64 1.63
CA GLN A 378 -19.77 -16.72 0.65
C GLN A 378 -18.80 -15.63 0.15
N TRP A 379 -17.60 -15.53 0.72
CA TRP A 379 -16.61 -14.56 0.28
C TRP A 379 -16.06 -14.96 -1.07
N ASN A 380 -15.88 -14.01 -1.97
CA ASN A 380 -15.46 -14.30 -3.33
C ASN A 380 -13.94 -14.29 -3.44
N TRP A 381 -13.33 -15.47 -3.29
CA TRP A 381 -11.89 -15.67 -3.41
C TRP A 381 -11.67 -16.65 -4.54
N ARG A 382 -11.05 -16.20 -5.63
CA ARG A 382 -10.78 -17.03 -6.81
C ARG A 382 -9.29 -17.14 -7.09
N SER A 383 -8.92 -18.25 -7.71
CA SER A 383 -7.60 -18.57 -8.22
C SER A 383 -7.76 -19.11 -9.64
N GLU A 384 -7.11 -18.49 -10.61
CA GLU A 384 -7.22 -18.81 -12.03
C GLU A 384 -5.84 -18.77 -12.71
N GLY A 385 -5.42 -19.86 -13.33
CA GLY A 385 -4.11 -19.92 -14.02
C GLY A 385 -2.88 -19.83 -13.10
N ASP A 386 -3.06 -19.83 -11.77
CA ASP A 386 -1.97 -19.80 -10.80
C ASP A 386 -1.13 -21.11 -10.84
N LEU A 387 0.19 -20.97 -10.72
CA LEU A 387 1.13 -22.09 -10.63
C LEU A 387 1.43 -22.40 -9.17
N MET A 388 1.02 -23.59 -8.73
CA MET A 388 1.24 -24.09 -7.38
C MET A 388 2.43 -25.06 -7.35
N LEU A 389 3.46 -24.73 -6.58
CA LEU A 389 4.69 -25.51 -6.47
C LEU A 389 4.93 -25.96 -5.02
N ASN A 390 5.66 -27.06 -4.85
CA ASN A 390 6.00 -27.64 -3.55
C ASN A 390 4.77 -27.91 -2.65
N GLY A 391 3.67 -28.35 -3.25
CA GLY A 391 2.43 -28.66 -2.52
C GLY A 391 1.61 -27.44 -2.11
N ALA A 392 1.92 -26.24 -2.62
CA ALA A 392 1.05 -25.08 -2.46
C ALA A 392 -0.37 -25.40 -2.92
N TYR A 393 -1.38 -24.82 -2.27
CA TYR A 393 -2.75 -24.86 -2.76
C TYR A 393 -3.54 -23.63 -2.30
N PHE A 394 -4.56 -23.30 -3.09
CA PHE A 394 -5.48 -22.20 -2.81
C PHE A 394 -6.87 -22.77 -2.54
N ILE A 395 -7.55 -22.33 -1.48
CA ILE A 395 -8.95 -22.71 -1.24
C ILE A 395 -9.87 -21.60 -1.79
N PRO A 396 -10.54 -21.80 -2.93
CA PRO A 396 -11.48 -20.81 -3.48
C PRO A 396 -12.83 -20.84 -2.76
N THR A 397 -13.55 -19.72 -2.79
CA THR A 397 -14.92 -19.59 -2.26
C THR A 397 -15.75 -18.59 -3.05
N GLY A 398 -17.06 -18.58 -2.81
CA GLY A 398 -18.02 -17.73 -3.50
C GLY A 398 -18.70 -18.43 -4.66
N ALA A 399 -19.77 -17.83 -5.18
CA ALA A 399 -20.66 -18.46 -6.17
C ALA A 399 -20.07 -18.49 -7.60
N GLY A 400 -18.74 -18.48 -7.76
CA GLY A 400 -18.09 -18.61 -9.07
C GLY A 400 -18.69 -17.69 -10.13
N ALA A 401 -18.84 -16.40 -9.84
CA ALA A 401 -19.46 -15.44 -10.76
C ALA A 401 -18.54 -15.16 -11.98
N GLY A 402 -18.44 -16.12 -12.88
CA GLY A 402 -17.49 -16.16 -13.99
C GLY A 402 -17.62 -15.04 -15.02
N ALA A 403 -18.70 -14.25 -15.01
CA ALA A 403 -18.94 -13.18 -15.99
C ALA A 403 -18.76 -11.75 -15.45
N SER A 404 -18.98 -11.49 -14.16
CA SER A 404 -18.79 -10.15 -13.56
C SER A 404 -17.33 -9.90 -13.14
N TYR A 405 -16.57 -10.97 -12.91
CA TYR A 405 -15.16 -10.91 -12.50
C TYR A 405 -14.21 -10.69 -13.69
N ALA A 406 -14.48 -11.32 -14.83
CA ALA A 406 -13.76 -11.05 -16.09
C ALA A 406 -13.92 -9.58 -16.53
N LYS A 407 -15.04 -8.94 -16.16
CA LYS A 407 -15.32 -7.51 -16.38
C LYS A 407 -14.65 -6.59 -15.35
N ALA A 408 -14.21 -7.10 -14.20
CA ALA A 408 -13.56 -6.31 -13.14
C ALA A 408 -12.03 -6.50 -13.10
N SER A 409 -11.47 -7.33 -13.98
CA SER A 409 -10.02 -7.47 -14.11
C SER A 409 -9.42 -6.19 -14.69
N SER A 410 -8.49 -5.62 -13.94
CA SER A 410 -7.77 -4.40 -14.31
C SER A 410 -6.55 -4.67 -15.21
N LEU A 411 -6.28 -5.95 -15.53
CA LEU A 411 -5.15 -6.42 -16.35
C LEU A 411 -5.39 -7.89 -16.76
N SER A 412 -5.23 -8.25 -18.03
CA SER A 412 -5.23 -9.68 -18.39
C SER A 412 -3.97 -10.38 -17.89
N ALA A 413 -4.13 -11.52 -17.20
CA ALA A 413 -3.02 -12.30 -16.67
C ALA A 413 -2.19 -12.96 -17.79
N GLN A 414 -0.87 -12.91 -17.64
CA GLN A 414 0.08 -13.72 -18.41
C GLN A 414 0.16 -15.15 -17.85
N PRO A 415 0.67 -16.13 -18.61
CA PRO A 415 0.88 -17.48 -18.11
C PRO A 415 1.80 -17.49 -16.86
N SER A 416 1.40 -18.22 -15.83
CA SER A 416 2.16 -18.31 -14.56
C SER A 416 3.56 -18.94 -14.72
N SER A 417 3.79 -19.68 -15.80
CA SER A 417 5.11 -20.26 -16.14
C SER A 417 6.19 -19.23 -16.45
N VAL A 418 5.82 -18.02 -16.89
CA VAL A 418 6.78 -16.95 -17.21
C VAL A 418 6.92 -15.92 -16.10
N VAL A 419 6.17 -16.06 -15.00
CA VAL A 419 6.16 -15.07 -13.89
C VAL A 419 7.54 -14.81 -13.33
N ALA A 420 8.36 -15.85 -13.10
CA ALA A 420 9.73 -15.68 -12.61
C ALA A 420 10.57 -14.77 -13.53
N THR A 421 10.34 -14.81 -14.85
CA THR A 421 10.98 -13.89 -15.81
C THR A 421 10.34 -12.51 -15.78
N LEU A 422 9.01 -12.42 -15.70
CA LEU A 422 8.28 -11.14 -15.64
C LEU A 422 8.66 -10.30 -14.41
N THR A 423 8.99 -10.96 -13.30
CA THR A 423 9.36 -10.34 -12.02
C THR A 423 10.86 -10.33 -11.76
N SER A 424 11.71 -10.75 -12.70
CA SER A 424 13.17 -10.82 -12.47
C SER A 424 13.82 -9.46 -12.24
N GLY A 425 13.16 -8.38 -12.66
CA GLY A 425 13.57 -7.00 -12.43
C GLY A 425 12.86 -6.31 -11.26
N ALA A 426 12.12 -7.04 -10.43
CA ALA A 426 11.39 -6.44 -9.30
C ALA A 426 12.34 -5.76 -8.31
N GLY A 427 11.87 -4.66 -7.71
CA GLY A 427 12.66 -3.81 -6.82
C GLY A 427 13.21 -2.57 -7.51
N ALA A 428 14.00 -1.79 -6.75
CA ALA A 428 14.67 -0.61 -7.26
C ALA A 428 15.68 -0.98 -8.35
N LEU A 429 15.56 -0.31 -9.51
CA LEU A 429 16.34 -0.62 -10.69
C LEU A 429 17.69 0.12 -10.72
N PRO A 430 18.80 -0.54 -11.10
CA PRO A 430 20.11 0.08 -11.25
C PRO A 430 20.23 0.83 -12.59
N CYS A 431 19.27 1.70 -12.92
CA CYS A 431 19.26 2.45 -14.18
C CYS A 431 20.54 3.29 -14.33
N ARG A 432 21.12 3.35 -15.54
CA ARG A 432 22.28 4.19 -15.85
C ARG A 432 22.00 5.13 -17.00
N ARG A 433 22.54 6.34 -16.92
CA ARG A 433 22.40 7.36 -17.97
C ARG A 433 22.98 6.84 -19.29
N GLY A 434 22.23 7.00 -20.39
CA GLY A 434 22.66 6.59 -21.73
C GLY A 434 22.59 5.09 -21.99
N ARG A 435 21.99 4.31 -21.08
CA ARG A 435 21.69 2.89 -21.26
C ARG A 435 20.21 2.67 -21.03
N GLN A 436 19.69 1.57 -21.56
CA GLN A 436 18.38 1.07 -21.12
C GLN A 436 18.48 0.84 -19.61
N CYS A 437 17.42 1.23 -18.91
CA CYS A 437 17.19 0.65 -17.61
C CYS A 437 16.71 -0.80 -17.82
#